data_AF-A0A9J5XUA9-F1
#
_entry.id   AF-A0A9J5XUA9-F1
#
_cell.length_a   1.000
_cell.length_b   1.000
_cell.length_c   1.000
_cell.angle_alpha   90.00
_cell.angle_beta   90.00
_cell.angle_gamma   90.00
#
_symmetry.space_group_name_H-M   'P 1'
#
loop_
_entity.id
_entity.type
_entity.pdbx_description
1 polymer ?
#
loop_
_entity_poly.entity_id
_entity_poly.type
_entity_poly.pdbx_seq_one_letter_code
_entity_poly.pdbx_strand_id
1 'polypeptide(L)'
;MWGDASRRVAESFNAWILGPRNKTIVTMLEEIRVKVMGRVSKSRAFAETWIDEISPMAMMVFNTNVTRSMQCNIQWNGDDGLEVLEAVYKHTVNLRQEKCSCKSWELKGIPCAHGIAIMNHFSMDASQAISSWYRKET
;
A
#
# COMPACT_ATOMS: atom_id res chain seq x y z
N MET A 1 -0.87 -17.30 -2.71
CA MET A 1 -0.68 -15.87 -2.34
C MET A 1 -1.90 -14.99 -2.64
N TRP A 2 -2.52 -15.03 -3.84
CA TRP A 2 -3.75 -14.26 -4.13
C TRP A 2 -4.99 -14.71 -3.34
N GLY A 3 -5.14 -16.02 -3.13
CA GLY A 3 -6.26 -16.59 -2.36
C GLY A 3 -6.32 -16.08 -0.91
N ASP A 4 -5.17 -15.90 -0.26
CA ASP A 4 -5.11 -15.47 1.14
C ASP A 4 -5.47 -13.99 1.32
N ALA A 5 -5.07 -13.12 0.38
CA ALA A 5 -5.44 -11.70 0.41
C ALA A 5 -6.95 -11.51 0.19
N SER A 6 -7.51 -12.19 -0.82
CA SER A 6 -8.96 -12.14 -1.10
C SER A 6 -9.79 -12.66 0.06
N ARG A 7 -9.37 -13.76 0.68
CA ARG A 7 -10.04 -14.35 1.85
C ARG A 7 -10.03 -13.40 3.04
N ARG A 8 -8.89 -12.80 3.38
CA ARG A 8 -8.79 -11.84 4.50
C ARG A 8 -9.66 -10.61 4.31
N VAL A 9 -9.72 -10.08 3.08
CA VAL A 9 -10.62 -8.95 2.75
C VAL A 9 -12.07 -9.36 2.97
N ALA A 10 -12.49 -10.51 2.44
CA ALA A 10 -13.84 -11.03 2.62
C ALA A 10 -14.21 -11.26 4.09
N GLU A 11 -13.32 -11.89 4.87
CA GLU A 11 -13.50 -12.12 6.31
C GLU A 11 -13.69 -10.79 7.07
N SER A 12 -12.82 -9.80 6.81
CA SER A 12 -12.92 -8.49 7.48
C SER A 12 -14.20 -7.72 7.14
N PHE A 13 -14.62 -7.79 5.87
CA PHE A 13 -15.84 -7.14 5.42
C PHE A 13 -17.07 -7.83 6.03
N ASN A 14 -17.12 -9.16 6.01
CA ASN A 14 -18.19 -9.95 6.62
C ASN A 14 -18.33 -9.68 8.12
N ALA A 15 -17.21 -9.58 8.84
CA ALA A 15 -17.22 -9.19 10.25
C ALA A 15 -17.76 -7.76 10.45
N TRP A 16 -17.40 -6.83 9.57
CA TRP A 16 -17.82 -5.43 9.66
C TRP A 16 -19.33 -5.23 9.40
N ILE A 17 -19.93 -6.03 8.50
CA ILE A 17 -21.36 -5.99 8.19
C ILE A 17 -22.21 -6.98 8.99
N LEU A 18 -21.62 -7.73 9.94
CA LEU A 18 -22.31 -8.81 10.64
C LEU A 18 -23.63 -8.38 11.29
N GLY A 19 -23.66 -7.20 11.93
CA GLY A 19 -24.88 -6.64 12.52
C GLY A 19 -25.94 -6.27 11.49
N PRO A 20 -25.63 -5.41 10.50
CA PRO A 20 -26.58 -5.03 9.45
C PRO A 20 -27.09 -6.20 8.59
N ARG A 21 -26.27 -7.23 8.37
CA ARG A 21 -26.55 -8.32 7.41
C ARG A 21 -27.82 -9.14 7.74
N ASN A 22 -28.20 -9.21 9.01
CA ASN A 22 -29.36 -9.98 9.46
C ASN A 22 -30.67 -9.17 9.47
N LYS A 23 -30.70 -8.00 8.84
CA LYS A 23 -31.86 -7.09 8.78
C LYS A 23 -32.51 -7.10 7.40
N THR A 24 -33.67 -6.45 7.27
CA THR A 24 -34.29 -6.24 5.96
C THR A 24 -33.35 -5.48 5.03
N ILE A 25 -33.47 -5.67 3.72
CA ILE A 25 -32.54 -5.08 2.74
C ILE A 25 -32.44 -3.55 2.88
N VAL A 26 -33.56 -2.87 3.15
CA VAL A 26 -33.60 -1.42 3.33
C VAL A 26 -32.83 -1.01 4.58
N THR A 27 -33.09 -1.66 5.73
CA THR A 27 -32.39 -1.35 6.98
C THR A 27 -30.91 -1.71 6.93
N MET A 28 -30.55 -2.83 6.30
CA MET A 28 -29.17 -3.24 6.10
C MET A 28 -28.38 -2.19 5.32
N LEU A 29 -28.93 -1.72 4.18
CA LEU A 29 -28.27 -0.72 3.33
C LEU A 29 -28.13 0.62 4.06
N GLU A 30 -29.15 1.05 4.80
CA GLU A 30 -29.10 2.30 5.55
C GLU A 30 -28.04 2.27 6.65
N GLU A 31 -27.93 1.17 7.40
CA GLU A 31 -26.88 1.03 8.41
C GLU A 31 -25.48 0.96 7.81
N ILE A 32 -25.31 0.26 6.68
CA ILE A 32 -24.03 0.26 5.95
C ILE A 32 -23.70 1.68 5.51
N ARG A 33 -24.66 2.44 4.95
CA ARG A 33 -24.47 3.83 4.52
C ARG A 33 -23.99 4.71 5.68
N VAL A 34 -24.65 4.66 6.83
CA VAL A 34 -24.26 5.42 8.03
C VAL A 34 -22.87 5.00 8.52
N LYS A 35 -22.54 3.70 8.52
CA LYS A 35 -21.20 3.22 8.90
C LYS A 35 -20.11 3.69 7.94
N VAL A 36 -20.37 3.70 6.63
CA VAL A 36 -19.44 4.26 5.62
C VAL A 36 -19.26 5.75 5.86
N MET A 37 -20.34 6.52 6.03
CA MET A 37 -20.26 7.95 6.30
C MET A 37 -19.43 8.26 7.55
N GLY A 38 -19.67 7.53 8.65
CA GLY A 38 -18.88 7.71 9.87
C GLY A 38 -17.39 7.41 9.68
N ARG A 39 -17.04 6.44 8.83
CA ARG A 39 -15.63 6.17 8.46
C ARG A 39 -15.04 7.30 7.63
N VAL A 40 -15.76 7.80 6.62
CA VAL A 40 -15.32 8.92 5.79
C VAL A 40 -15.11 10.17 6.64
N SER A 41 -16.04 10.51 7.53
CA SER A 41 -15.89 11.66 8.43
C SER A 41 -14.67 11.55 9.35
N LYS A 42 -14.44 10.37 9.95
CA LYS A 42 -13.23 10.12 10.77
C LYS A 42 -11.95 10.22 9.94
N SER A 43 -11.96 9.69 8.72
CA SER A 43 -10.81 9.78 7.81
C SER A 43 -10.49 11.23 7.43
N ARG A 44 -11.51 12.06 7.20
CA ARG A 44 -11.33 13.50 6.91
C ARG A 44 -10.78 14.25 8.12
N ALA A 45 -11.37 14.05 9.30
CA ALA A 45 -10.88 14.67 10.53
C ALA A 45 -9.42 14.27 10.82
N PHE A 46 -9.04 13.01 10.57
CA PHE A 46 -7.65 12.59 10.67
C PHE A 46 -6.75 13.24 9.60
N ALA A 47 -7.25 13.44 8.38
CA ALA A 47 -6.50 14.14 7.35
C ALA A 47 -6.20 15.59 7.75
N GLU A 48 -7.14 16.28 8.40
CA GLU A 48 -6.94 17.65 8.88
C GLU A 48 -5.75 17.77 9.85
N THR A 49 -5.46 16.73 10.64
CA THR A 49 -4.33 16.75 11.60
C THR A 49 -2.95 16.55 10.95
N TRP A 50 -2.84 16.32 9.64
CA TRP A 50 -1.51 16.14 9.01
C TRP A 50 -0.76 17.46 8.96
N ILE A 51 0.50 17.45 9.39
CA ILE A 51 1.38 18.62 9.31
C ILE A 51 2.19 18.55 8.02
N ASP A 52 2.67 17.36 7.68
CA ASP A 52 3.51 17.12 6.50
C ASP A 52 2.67 16.98 5.22
N GLU A 53 3.36 17.08 4.07
CA GLU A 53 2.75 16.93 2.75
C GLU A 53 2.20 15.52 2.49
N ILE A 54 2.77 14.49 3.13
CA ILE A 54 2.42 13.07 2.95
C ILE A 54 1.76 12.54 4.21
N SER A 55 0.73 11.72 4.04
CA SER A 55 0.03 11.02 5.14
C SER A 55 1.00 10.34 6.12
N PRO A 56 0.84 10.53 7.45
CA PRO A 56 1.66 9.85 8.45
C PRO A 56 1.65 8.33 8.32
N MET A 57 0.50 7.75 7.93
CA MET A 57 0.38 6.30 7.73
C MET A 57 1.14 5.81 6.50
N ALA A 58 1.14 6.59 5.41
CA ALA A 58 1.92 6.27 4.23
C ALA A 58 3.42 6.37 4.53
N MET A 59 3.85 7.42 5.23
CA MET A 59 5.24 7.57 5.67
C MET A 59 5.68 6.46 6.61
N MET A 60 4.82 6.00 7.52
CA MET A 60 5.13 4.85 8.38
C MET A 60 5.39 3.57 7.56
N VAL A 61 4.57 3.29 6.55
CA VAL A 61 4.76 2.15 5.63
C VAL A 61 6.02 2.33 4.79
N PHE A 62 6.26 3.53 4.26
CA PHE A 62 7.45 3.85 3.48
C PHE A 62 8.72 3.64 4.30
N ASN A 63 8.81 4.21 5.51
CA ASN A 63 9.96 4.04 6.39
C ASN A 63 10.19 2.57 6.79
N THR A 64 9.11 1.81 6.99
CA THR A 64 9.23 0.35 7.21
C THR A 64 9.85 -0.34 5.98
N ASN A 65 9.46 0.05 4.77
CA ASN A 65 10.04 -0.49 3.55
C ASN A 65 11.49 -0.03 3.34
N VAL A 66 11.86 1.19 3.75
CA VAL A 66 13.24 1.68 3.76
C VAL A 66 14.11 0.76 4.62
N THR A 67 13.70 0.48 5.86
CA THR A 67 14.44 -0.45 6.73
C THR A 67 14.56 -1.85 6.11
N ARG A 68 13.49 -2.36 5.49
CA ARG A 68 13.52 -3.68 4.82
C ARG A 68 14.41 -3.68 3.57
N SER A 69 14.52 -2.55 2.87
CA SER A 69 15.37 -2.44 1.68
C SER A 69 16.85 -2.66 1.98
N MET A 70 17.29 -2.42 3.22
CA MET A 70 18.67 -2.67 3.65
C MET A 70 19.05 -4.16 3.66
N GLN A 71 18.06 -5.06 3.65
CA GLN A 71 18.26 -6.51 3.63
C GLN A 71 18.18 -7.08 2.20
N CYS A 72 17.91 -6.24 1.21
CA CYS A 72 17.76 -6.63 -0.18
C CYS A 72 19.13 -6.67 -0.88
N ASN A 73 19.45 -7.78 -1.54
CA ASN A 73 20.64 -7.87 -2.37
C ASN A 73 20.28 -7.65 -3.85
N ILE A 74 21.00 -6.76 -4.53
CA ILE A 74 20.73 -6.41 -5.93
C ILE A 74 21.64 -7.25 -6.83
N GLN A 75 21.04 -7.96 -7.78
CA GLN A 75 21.76 -8.71 -8.81
C GLN A 75 21.32 -8.23 -10.20
N TRP A 76 22.30 -8.08 -11.09
CA TRP A 76 22.06 -7.66 -12.46
C TRP A 76 21.67 -8.88 -13.31
N ASN A 77 20.58 -8.80 -14.09
CA ASN A 77 20.01 -9.97 -14.77
C ASN A 77 20.41 -10.14 -16.24
N GLY A 78 21.37 -9.37 -16.76
CA GLY A 78 21.91 -9.57 -18.10
C GLY A 78 21.16 -8.86 -19.23
N ASP A 79 19.84 -8.71 -19.13
CA ASP A 79 19.00 -8.39 -20.31
C ASP A 79 18.26 -7.05 -20.19
N ASP A 80 17.59 -6.75 -19.06
CA ASP A 80 16.87 -5.46 -18.89
C ASP A 80 16.28 -5.21 -17.48
N GLY A 81 16.66 -6.03 -16.48
CA GLY A 81 16.04 -5.99 -15.16
C GLY A 81 17.05 -6.07 -14.02
N LEU A 82 16.75 -5.36 -12.94
CA LEU A 82 17.41 -5.57 -11.66
C LEU A 82 16.60 -6.59 -10.88
N GLU A 83 17.25 -7.70 -10.53
CA GLU A 83 16.70 -8.69 -9.62
C GLU A 83 17.06 -8.30 -8.19
N VAL A 84 16.05 -8.28 -7.33
CA VAL A 84 16.24 -8.12 -5.89
C VAL A 84 16.00 -9.45 -5.21
N LEU A 85 17.01 -9.93 -4.49
CA LEU A 85 16.94 -11.11 -3.65
C LEU A 85 16.51 -10.70 -2.23
N GLU A 86 15.33 -11.15 -1.82
CA GLU A 86 14.86 -11.11 -0.43
C GLU A 86 14.80 -12.56 0.08
N ALA A 87 15.80 -12.95 0.87
CA ALA A 87 16.02 -14.33 1.33
C ALA A 87 16.11 -15.35 0.16
N VAL A 88 15.05 -16.13 -0.10
CA VAL A 88 14.98 -17.14 -1.17
C VAL A 88 14.16 -16.68 -2.38
N TYR A 89 13.49 -15.52 -2.27
CA TYR A 89 12.61 -15.02 -3.32
C TYR A 89 13.33 -13.98 -4.18
N LYS A 90 13.11 -14.10 -5.49
CA LYS A 90 13.60 -13.14 -6.48
C LYS A 90 12.47 -12.23 -6.93
N HIS A 91 12.72 -10.94 -6.95
CA HIS A 91 11.78 -9.95 -7.40
C HIS A 91 12.35 -9.05 -8.49
N THR A 92 11.64 -8.94 -9.60
CA THR A 92 11.94 -7.94 -10.64
C THR A 92 11.22 -6.63 -10.34
N VAL A 93 11.89 -5.51 -10.59
CA VAL A 93 11.35 -4.15 -10.44
C VAL A 93 11.48 -3.41 -11.76
N ASN A 94 10.42 -2.69 -12.13
CA ASN A 94 10.39 -1.76 -13.24
C ASN A 94 10.15 -0.36 -12.70
N LEU A 95 11.20 0.47 -12.66
CA LEU A 95 11.11 1.84 -12.15
C LEU A 95 10.24 2.75 -13.02
N ARG A 96 10.27 2.59 -14.35
CA ARG A 96 9.50 3.42 -15.29
C ARG A 96 8.00 3.24 -15.11
N GLN A 97 7.57 2.01 -14.82
CA GLN A 97 6.17 1.69 -14.60
C GLN A 97 5.77 1.75 -13.13
N GLU A 98 6.72 2.01 -12.22
CA GLU A 98 6.51 1.97 -10.77
C GLU A 98 5.96 0.62 -10.29
N LYS A 99 6.48 -0.48 -10.86
CA LYS A 99 6.01 -1.84 -10.59
C LYS A 99 7.08 -2.72 -9.97
N CYS A 100 6.62 -3.68 -9.18
CA CYS A 100 7.44 -4.76 -8.68
C CYS A 100 6.65 -6.07 -8.77
N SER A 101 7.32 -7.16 -9.11
CA SER A 101 6.74 -8.51 -9.11
C SER A 101 6.11 -8.92 -7.77
N CYS A 102 6.49 -8.29 -6.64
CA CYS A 102 5.83 -8.49 -5.35
C CYS A 102 4.42 -7.87 -5.27
N LYS A 103 4.01 -7.07 -6.27
CA LYS A 103 2.73 -6.36 -6.40
C LYS A 103 2.40 -5.33 -5.32
N SER A 104 3.22 -5.23 -4.27
CA SER A 104 2.94 -4.31 -3.17
C SER A 104 2.95 -2.84 -3.61
N TRP A 105 3.81 -2.46 -4.54
CA TRP A 105 3.87 -1.06 -5.02
C TRP A 105 2.62 -0.73 -5.84
N GLU A 106 2.23 -1.59 -6.78
CA GLU A 106 1.00 -1.43 -7.58
C GLU A 106 -0.26 -1.35 -6.70
N LEU A 107 -0.33 -2.16 -5.63
CA LEU A 107 -1.50 -2.23 -4.77
C LEU A 107 -1.59 -1.07 -3.77
N LYS A 108 -0.45 -0.56 -3.31
CA LYS A 108 -0.40 0.46 -2.25
C LYS A 108 -0.06 1.85 -2.76
N GLY A 109 0.46 2.01 -3.97
CA GLY A 109 1.02 3.30 -4.43
C GLY A 109 2.21 3.79 -3.59
N ILE A 110 2.85 2.92 -2.81
CA ILE A 110 4.03 3.23 -1.99
C ILE A 110 5.14 2.27 -2.46
N PRO A 111 6.35 2.77 -2.76
CA PRO A 111 7.48 1.93 -3.13
C PRO A 111 7.69 0.80 -2.13
N CYS A 112 7.75 -0.42 -2.64
CA CYS A 112 8.09 -1.59 -1.83
C CYS A 112 9.60 -1.62 -1.53
N ALA A 113 10.02 -2.44 -0.56
CA ALA A 113 11.43 -2.57 -0.17
C ALA A 113 12.37 -2.82 -1.38
N HIS A 114 11.96 -3.66 -2.33
CA HIS A 114 12.73 -3.94 -3.56
C HIS A 114 12.86 -2.71 -4.46
N GLY A 115 11.77 -1.95 -4.62
CA GLY A 115 11.77 -0.73 -5.41
C GLY A 115 12.70 0.33 -4.81
N ILE A 116 12.64 0.48 -3.48
CA ILE A 116 13.51 1.40 -2.72
C ILE A 116 14.97 0.97 -2.83
N ALA A 117 15.28 -0.33 -2.70
CA ALA A 117 16.65 -0.83 -2.83
C ALA A 117 17.26 -0.44 -4.20
N ILE A 118 16.51 -0.66 -5.27
CA ILE A 118 16.95 -0.31 -6.63
C ILE A 118 17.05 1.21 -6.83
N MET A 119 16.10 1.99 -6.33
CA MET A 119 16.19 3.46 -6.38
C MET A 119 17.44 3.98 -5.66
N ASN A 120 17.73 3.45 -4.47
CA ASN A 120 18.93 3.81 -3.72
C ASN A 120 20.21 3.44 -4.47
N HIS A 121 20.23 2.31 -5.17
CA HIS A 121 21.36 1.90 -6.02
C HIS A 121 21.64 2.91 -7.15
N PHE A 122 20.60 3.57 -7.67
CA PHE A 122 20.72 4.65 -8.65
C PHE A 122 20.73 6.06 -8.04
N SER A 123 20.83 6.17 -6.71
CA SER A 123 20.78 7.45 -5.98
C SER A 123 19.52 8.30 -6.30
N MET A 124 18.39 7.64 -6.54
CA MET A 124 17.09 8.28 -6.74
C MET A 124 16.37 8.49 -5.39
N ASP A 125 15.66 9.61 -5.24
CA ASP A 125 14.81 9.84 -4.08
C ASP A 125 13.52 9.00 -4.17
N ALA A 126 13.49 7.90 -3.43
CA ALA A 126 12.35 7.00 -3.42
C ALA A 126 11.06 7.61 -2.84
N SER A 127 11.15 8.69 -2.05
CA SER A 127 9.96 9.34 -1.48
C SER A 127 9.11 10.04 -2.55
N GLN A 128 9.73 10.46 -3.66
CA GLN A 128 9.02 11.07 -4.80
C GLN A 128 8.09 10.09 -5.52
N ALA A 129 8.36 8.80 -5.39
CA ALA A 129 7.57 7.74 -6.01
C ALA A 129 6.41 7.25 -5.13
N ILE A 130 6.13 7.94 -4.01
CA ILE A 130 4.90 7.79 -3.24
C ILE A 130 3.77 8.48 -4.01
N SER A 131 2.71 7.71 -4.30
CA SER A 131 1.54 8.17 -5.04
C SER A 131 0.93 9.44 -4.44
N SER A 132 0.44 10.32 -5.32
CA SER A 132 -0.28 11.54 -4.95
C SER A 132 -1.53 11.29 -4.09
N TRP A 133 -2.07 10.05 -4.06
CA TRP A 133 -3.20 9.67 -3.21
C TRP A 133 -2.98 9.93 -1.71
N TYR A 134 -1.71 10.01 -1.29
CA TYR A 134 -1.33 10.25 0.09
C TYR A 134 -0.96 11.70 0.38
N ARG A 135 -1.08 12.59 -0.61
CA ARG A 135 -0.80 14.00 -0.44
C ARG A 135 -2.08 14.75 -0.11
N LYS A 136 -1.99 15.80 0.71
CA LYS A 136 -3.08 16.75 0.85
C LYS A 136 -3.25 17.49 -0.47
N GLU A 137 -4.46 17.51 -1.02
CA GLU A 137 -4.80 18.50 -2.04
C GLU A 137 -4.64 19.90 -1.43
N THR A 138 -3.89 20.75 -2.13
CA THR A 138 -3.63 22.14 -1.74
C THR A 138 -4.80 23.03 -2.11
#